data_AF-A0A9E4IHN2-F1
#
_entry.id   AF-A0A9E4IHN2-F1
#
_cell.length_a   1.000
_cell.length_b   1.000
_cell.length_c   1.000
_cell.angle_alpha   90.00
_cell.angle_beta   90.00
_cell.angle_gamma   90.00
#
_symmetry.space_group_name_H-M   'P 1'
#
loop_
_entity.id
_entity.type
_entity.pdbx_description
1 polymer ?
#
loop_
_entity_poly.entity_id
_entity_poly.type
_entity_poly.pdbx_seq_one_letter_code
_entity_poly.pdbx_strand_id
1 'polypeptide(L)'
;MKVLLALFEHPAGVDVGAGNRMTYDFETDVAHFGACSVTGPALRWEVTPVERGVDKGVIAEGAALSRVVTLDGSLEWSMRCDRVDFPRGGVAYRHVHPGPGIRRLLFGELTVTTGGVATTHRAGDPWFESGPEPVYAKVSAAQEAAFVRVMLLPAKWAGRRTIRYLDPADAARPARQTARVFREESLQ
;
A
#
# COMPACT_ATOMS: atom_id res chain seq x y z
N MET A 1 -11.29 13.18 9.29
CA MET A 1 -10.22 12.94 10.27
C MET A 1 -8.87 12.97 9.58
N LYS A 2 -7.82 13.55 10.20
CA LYS A 2 -6.45 13.47 9.68
C LYS A 2 -5.65 12.42 10.43
N VAL A 3 -4.90 11.62 9.68
CA VAL A 3 -4.00 10.60 10.22
C VAL A 3 -2.65 10.65 9.51
N LEU A 4 -1.61 10.16 10.17
CA LEU A 4 -0.30 9.92 9.58
C LEU A 4 -0.20 8.42 9.28
N LEU A 5 -0.09 8.09 8.00
CA LEU A 5 0.24 6.74 7.55
C LEU A 5 1.75 6.68 7.32
N ALA A 6 2.45 5.81 8.03
CA ALA A 6 3.90 5.65 7.94
C ALA A 6 4.27 4.19 7.64
N LEU A 7 5.37 3.99 6.92
CA LEU A 7 6.00 2.70 6.64
C LEU A 7 7.40 2.69 7.27
N PHE A 8 7.69 1.64 8.03
CA PHE A 8 8.98 1.35 8.66
C PHE A 8 9.55 0.03 8.13
N GLU A 9 10.87 -0.05 8.08
CA GLU A 9 11.60 -1.25 7.67
C GLU A 9 12.35 -1.83 8.87
N HIS A 10 12.23 -3.13 9.06
CA HIS A 10 12.81 -3.85 10.19
C HIS A 10 13.62 -5.03 9.65
N PRO A 11 14.88 -4.81 9.21
CA PRO A 11 15.67 -5.84 8.54
C PRO A 11 16.08 -7.01 9.45
N ALA A 12 15.96 -6.86 10.77
CA ALA A 12 16.33 -7.87 11.77
C ALA A 12 15.16 -8.30 12.67
N GLY A 13 13.92 -8.08 12.23
CA GLY A 13 12.74 -8.34 13.04
C GLY A 13 12.29 -7.15 13.89
N VAL A 14 11.10 -7.30 14.48
CA VAL A 14 10.43 -6.27 15.27
C VAL A 14 9.42 -6.89 16.24
N ASP A 15 9.42 -6.37 17.46
CA ASP A 15 8.32 -6.51 18.42
C ASP A 15 7.39 -5.30 18.30
N VAL A 16 6.15 -5.55 17.93
CA VAL A 16 5.14 -4.53 17.67
C VAL A 16 4.09 -4.59 18.78
N GLY A 17 3.88 -3.46 19.47
CA GLY A 17 2.81 -3.33 20.45
C GLY A 17 1.43 -3.13 19.81
N ALA A 18 0.38 -3.07 20.63
CA ALA A 18 -1.00 -2.86 20.16
C ALA A 18 -1.20 -1.52 19.42
N GLY A 19 -2.28 -1.44 18.62
CA GLY A 19 -2.69 -0.25 17.87
C GLY A 19 -2.87 -0.53 16.37
N ASN A 20 -3.10 0.53 15.60
CA ASN A 20 -3.32 0.49 14.16
C ASN A 20 -2.01 0.26 13.40
N ARG A 21 -1.48 -0.95 13.51
CA ARG A 21 -0.21 -1.39 12.93
C ARG A 21 -0.43 -2.64 12.10
N MET A 22 0.10 -2.64 10.89
CA MET A 22 0.09 -3.78 9.98
C MET A 22 1.53 -4.19 9.71
N THR A 23 1.90 -5.39 10.10
CA THR A 23 3.27 -5.91 9.96
C THR A 23 3.28 -7.03 8.94
N TYR A 24 4.05 -6.89 7.86
CA TYR A 24 4.30 -7.94 6.87
C TYR A 24 5.64 -8.62 7.16
N ASP A 25 5.60 -9.94 7.34
CA ASP A 25 6.76 -10.80 7.55
C ASP A 25 7.22 -11.36 6.19
N PHE A 26 8.45 -11.06 5.80
CA PHE A 26 9.01 -11.53 4.54
C PHE A 26 9.26 -13.04 4.52
N GLU A 27 9.60 -13.65 5.66
CA GLU A 27 10.01 -15.05 5.72
C GLU A 27 8.79 -15.98 5.62
N THR A 28 7.70 -15.62 6.30
CA THR A 28 6.47 -16.42 6.32
C THR A 28 5.45 -15.99 5.26
N ASP A 29 5.67 -14.86 4.57
CA ASP A 29 4.75 -14.27 3.59
C ASP A 29 3.34 -14.08 4.17
N VAL A 30 3.24 -13.54 5.39
CA VAL A 30 1.97 -13.23 6.07
C VAL A 30 1.95 -11.79 6.60
N ALA A 31 0.76 -11.29 6.91
CA ALA A 31 0.57 -10.01 7.56
C ALA A 31 -0.18 -10.14 8.89
N HIS A 32 0.29 -9.42 9.90
CA HIS A 32 -0.27 -9.32 11.23
C HIS A 32 -0.86 -7.92 11.46
N PHE A 33 -1.93 -7.84 12.23
CA PHE A 33 -2.47 -6.57 12.69
C PHE A 33 -2.37 -6.46 14.22
N GLY A 34 -2.01 -5.27 14.70
CA GLY A 34 -1.83 -5.00 16.12
C GLY A 34 -0.56 -5.63 16.68
N ALA A 35 -0.65 -6.15 17.91
CA ALA A 35 0.50 -6.67 18.61
C ALA A 35 1.02 -7.98 17.97
N CYS A 36 2.30 -8.04 17.65
CA CYS A 36 2.96 -9.21 17.08
C CYS A 36 4.48 -9.14 17.28
N SER A 37 5.14 -10.28 17.13
CA SER A 37 6.60 -10.39 17.09
C SER A 37 7.00 -11.10 15.81
N VAL A 38 7.90 -10.49 15.04
CA VAL A 38 8.49 -11.08 13.84
C VAL A 38 10.01 -11.10 14.03
N THR A 39 10.63 -12.27 13.87
CA THR A 39 12.07 -12.45 14.08
C THR A 39 12.91 -12.13 12.85
N GLY A 40 12.36 -12.33 11.67
CA GLY A 40 13.02 -12.06 10.39
C GLY A 40 12.76 -10.65 9.84
N PRO A 41 13.27 -10.32 8.65
CA PRO A 41 12.97 -9.05 8.00
C PRO A 41 11.47 -8.79 7.93
N ALA A 42 11.05 -7.57 8.25
CA ALA A 42 9.65 -7.17 8.26
C ALA A 42 9.44 -5.73 7.75
N LEU A 43 8.22 -5.47 7.27
CA LEU A 43 7.71 -4.12 7.02
C LEU A 43 6.58 -3.84 8.00
N ARG A 44 6.52 -2.61 8.52
CA ARG A 44 5.45 -2.20 9.42
C ARG A 44 4.82 -0.91 8.94
N TRP A 45 3.52 -0.95 8.65
CA TRP A 45 2.72 0.24 8.47
C TRP A 45 2.06 0.63 9.78
N GLU A 46 2.02 1.92 10.07
CA GLU A 46 1.39 2.46 11.27
C GLU A 46 0.51 3.65 10.91
N VAL A 47 -0.67 3.70 11.53
CA VAL A 47 -1.61 4.82 11.44
C VAL A 47 -1.72 5.49 12.79
N THR A 48 -1.36 6.76 12.87
CA THR A 48 -1.51 7.58 14.08
C THR A 48 -2.40 8.78 13.83
N PRO A 49 -3.20 9.23 14.81
CA PRO A 49 -3.93 10.49 14.70
C PRO A 49 -2.98 11.68 14.50
N VAL A 50 -3.38 12.65 13.69
CA VAL A 50 -2.66 13.93 13.55
C VAL A 50 -3.49 15.02 14.22
N GLU A 51 -2.84 15.82 15.06
CA GLU A 51 -3.50 16.94 15.75
C GLU A 51 -4.16 17.92 14.77
N ARG A 52 -5.27 18.52 15.21
CA ARG A 52 -6.04 19.46 14.38
C ARG A 52 -5.20 20.70 14.10
N GLY A 53 -5.13 21.10 12.83
CA GLY A 53 -4.37 22.28 12.38
C GLY A 53 -2.98 21.96 11.80
N VAL A 54 -2.56 20.70 11.85
CA VAL A 54 -1.33 20.26 11.20
C VAL A 54 -1.62 19.72 9.80
N ASP A 55 -1.19 20.47 8.80
CA ASP A 55 -1.54 20.22 7.39
C ASP A 55 -0.40 19.61 6.57
N LYS A 56 0.85 19.92 6.92
CA LYS A 56 2.07 19.52 6.18
C LYS A 56 3.26 19.38 7.14
N GLY A 57 4.27 18.64 6.73
CA GLY A 57 5.58 18.58 7.42
C GLY A 57 5.69 17.55 8.54
N VAL A 58 4.62 16.84 8.90
CA VAL A 58 4.71 15.70 9.83
C VAL A 58 5.38 14.54 9.11
N ILE A 59 6.55 14.19 9.60
CA ILE A 59 7.29 12.99 9.19
C ILE A 59 7.39 12.10 10.42
N ALA A 60 7.13 10.81 10.25
CA ALA A 60 7.44 9.84 11.30
C ALA A 60 8.95 9.59 11.29
N GLU A 61 9.61 9.90 12.41
CA GLU A 61 11.05 9.68 12.54
C GLU A 61 11.39 8.20 12.28
N GLY A 62 12.39 7.93 11.44
CA GLY A 62 12.80 6.58 11.06
C GLY A 62 11.88 5.88 10.05
N ALA A 63 10.78 6.51 9.60
CA ALA A 63 9.95 5.94 8.54
C ALA A 63 10.63 6.04 7.17
N ALA A 64 10.58 4.95 6.40
CA ALA A 64 11.00 4.95 5.00
C ALA A 64 10.09 5.84 4.14
N LEU A 65 8.81 5.94 4.50
CA LEU A 65 7.87 6.88 3.91
C LEU A 65 6.73 7.17 4.89
N SER A 66 6.34 8.44 5.02
CA SER A 66 5.13 8.82 5.75
C SER A 66 4.32 9.88 5.01
N ARG A 67 3.00 9.85 5.15
CA ARG A 67 2.07 10.81 4.55
C ARG A 67 0.92 11.13 5.50
N VAL A 68 0.61 12.42 5.63
CA VAL A 68 -0.64 12.86 6.23
C VAL A 68 -1.77 12.60 5.24
N VAL A 69 -2.81 11.94 5.71
CA VAL A 69 -3.97 11.52 4.94
C VAL A 69 -5.23 12.10 5.60
N THR A 70 -6.11 12.64 4.77
CA THR A 70 -7.45 13.07 5.20
C THR A 70 -8.46 11.97 4.87
N LEU A 71 -9.02 11.38 5.90
CA LEU A 71 -10.10 10.41 5.84
C LEU A 71 -11.45 11.10 6.08
N ASP A 72 -12.52 10.63 5.46
CA ASP A 72 -13.88 11.06 5.77
C ASP A 72 -14.24 10.56 7.18
N GLY A 73 -14.49 11.48 8.11
CA GLY A 73 -14.79 11.14 9.51
C GLY A 73 -16.20 10.60 9.73
N SER A 74 -17.06 10.59 8.71
CA SER A 74 -18.40 10.00 8.75
C SER A 74 -18.42 8.50 8.37
N LEU A 75 -17.28 7.96 7.93
CA LEU A 75 -17.14 6.57 7.51
C LEU A 75 -16.29 5.80 8.50
N GLU A 76 -16.58 4.50 8.60
CA GLU A 76 -15.69 3.52 9.20
C GLU A 76 -14.58 3.14 8.20
N TRP A 77 -13.37 2.90 8.70
CA TRP A 77 -12.18 2.65 7.89
C TRP A 77 -11.44 1.39 8.34
N SER A 78 -10.80 0.69 7.40
CA SER A 78 -9.95 -0.47 7.63
C SER A 78 -8.52 -0.25 7.11
N MET A 79 -7.55 -0.94 7.71
CA MET A 79 -6.23 -1.18 7.13
C MET A 79 -6.26 -2.52 6.41
N ARG A 80 -5.83 -2.55 5.14
CA ARG A 80 -5.72 -3.78 4.38
C ARG A 80 -4.34 -3.95 3.76
N CYS A 81 -3.72 -5.09 4.03
CA CYS A 81 -2.47 -5.53 3.44
C CYS A 81 -2.72 -6.42 2.23
N ASP A 82 -2.19 -6.02 1.07
CA ASP A 82 -2.18 -6.82 -0.15
C ASP A 82 -0.74 -7.03 -0.63
N ARG A 83 -0.48 -8.17 -1.27
CA ARG A 83 0.62 -8.32 -2.23
C ARG A 83 0.07 -8.36 -3.66
N VAL A 84 0.79 -7.73 -4.57
CA VAL A 84 0.45 -7.73 -5.99
C VAL A 84 1.67 -8.19 -6.78
N ASP A 85 1.49 -9.29 -7.51
CA ASP A 85 2.51 -9.89 -8.36
C ASP A 85 2.23 -9.59 -9.84
N PHE A 86 3.30 -9.38 -10.60
CA PHE A 86 3.26 -9.11 -12.03
C PHE A 86 4.27 -9.98 -12.78
N PRO A 87 3.87 -10.59 -13.91
CA PRO A 87 4.81 -11.23 -14.82
C PRO A 87 5.62 -10.17 -15.57
N ARG A 88 6.66 -10.63 -16.27
CA ARG A 88 7.48 -9.81 -17.17
C ARG A 88 6.62 -9.02 -18.15
N GLY A 89 6.85 -7.72 -18.25
CA GLY A 89 6.06 -6.82 -19.11
C GLY A 89 4.58 -6.71 -18.70
N GLY A 90 4.23 -7.10 -17.49
CA GLY A 90 2.90 -6.94 -16.91
C GLY A 90 2.48 -5.46 -16.86
N VAL A 91 1.18 -5.22 -17.01
CA VAL A 91 0.60 -3.87 -17.03
C VAL A 91 -0.64 -3.86 -16.15
N ALA A 92 -0.69 -2.91 -15.21
CA ALA A 92 -1.92 -2.45 -14.61
C ALA A 92 -2.37 -1.20 -15.35
N TYR A 93 -3.38 -1.35 -16.21
CA TYR A 93 -3.95 -0.27 -17.01
C TYR A 93 -4.54 0.84 -16.14
N ARG A 94 -4.85 1.98 -16.75
CA ARG A 94 -5.24 3.18 -16.01
C ARG A 94 -6.45 2.92 -15.10
N HIS A 95 -6.25 3.08 -13.80
CA HIS A 95 -7.24 2.75 -12.78
C HIS A 95 -7.18 3.71 -11.60
N VAL A 96 -8.19 3.62 -10.74
CA VAL A 96 -8.23 4.31 -9.45
C VAL A 96 -8.47 3.33 -8.31
N HIS A 97 -8.21 3.79 -7.10
CA HIS A 97 -8.44 3.07 -5.87
C HIS A 97 -9.45 3.80 -4.98
N PRO A 98 -10.18 3.08 -4.12
CA PRO A 98 -11.18 3.67 -3.22
C PRO A 98 -10.58 4.37 -1.99
N GLY A 99 -9.28 4.23 -1.78
CA GLY A 99 -8.60 4.83 -0.63
C GLY A 99 -7.08 4.91 -0.82
N PRO A 100 -6.42 5.70 0.02
CA PRO A 100 -4.98 5.95 -0.04
C PRO A 100 -4.18 4.75 0.48
N GLY A 101 -2.89 4.72 0.17
CA GLY A 101 -2.00 3.71 0.75
C GLY A 101 -0.53 3.92 0.42
N ILE A 102 0.33 3.23 1.16
CA ILE A 102 1.77 3.13 0.88
C ILE A 102 2.05 1.75 0.33
N ARG A 103 2.84 1.70 -0.74
CA ARG A 103 3.33 0.49 -1.40
C ARG A 103 4.84 0.40 -1.20
N ARG A 104 5.36 -0.82 -1.27
CA ARG A 104 6.79 -1.12 -1.16
C ARG A 104 7.16 -2.22 -2.14
N LEU A 105 8.06 -1.92 -3.08
CA LEU A 105 8.46 -2.90 -4.10
C LEU A 105 9.36 -3.96 -3.45
N LEU A 106 8.96 -5.23 -3.56
CA LEU A 106 9.68 -6.38 -3.00
C LEU A 106 10.86 -6.76 -3.88
N PHE A 107 10.61 -6.92 -5.18
CA PHE A 107 11.61 -7.23 -6.19
C PHE A 107 11.18 -6.70 -7.57
N GLY A 108 12.13 -6.68 -8.51
CA GLY A 108 11.90 -6.26 -9.89
C GLY A 108 11.98 -4.76 -10.09
N GLU A 109 11.35 -4.29 -11.17
CA GLU A 109 11.29 -2.89 -11.56
C GLU A 109 9.90 -2.55 -12.10
N LEU A 110 9.30 -1.47 -11.57
CA LEU A 110 7.96 -1.02 -11.88
C LEU A 110 7.95 0.47 -12.20
N THR A 111 7.50 0.85 -13.39
CA THR A 111 7.23 2.26 -13.72
C THR A 111 5.78 2.59 -13.43
N VAL A 112 5.56 3.57 -12.58
CA VAL A 112 4.24 4.08 -12.19
C VAL A 112 4.05 5.47 -12.80
N THR A 113 2.95 5.65 -13.52
CA THR A 113 2.57 6.92 -14.14
C THR A 113 1.30 7.46 -13.50
N THR A 114 1.41 8.64 -12.90
CA THR A 114 0.33 9.35 -12.21
C THR A 114 0.42 10.84 -12.56
N GLY A 115 -0.70 11.50 -12.84
CA GLY A 115 -0.69 12.93 -13.20
C GLY A 115 0.14 13.28 -14.46
N GLY A 116 0.42 12.30 -15.33
CA GLY A 116 1.30 12.46 -16.49
C GLY A 116 2.81 12.32 -16.18
N VAL A 117 3.18 12.13 -14.92
CA VAL A 117 4.57 11.92 -14.50
C VAL A 117 4.84 10.44 -14.31
N ALA A 118 5.87 9.92 -14.96
CA ALA A 118 6.32 8.54 -14.83
C ALA A 118 7.52 8.45 -13.87
N THR A 119 7.42 7.59 -12.86
CA THR A 119 8.48 7.30 -11.90
C THR A 119 8.80 5.81 -11.91
N THR A 120 10.06 5.45 -12.04
CA THR A 120 10.50 4.04 -11.97
C THR A 120 10.97 3.71 -10.57
N HIS A 121 10.35 2.68 -9.98
CA HIS A 121 10.67 2.13 -8.68
C HIS A 121 11.43 0.80 -8.82
N ARG A 122 12.40 0.60 -7.94
CA ARG A 122 13.23 -0.61 -7.80
C ARG A 122 12.94 -1.31 -6.48
N ALA A 123 13.42 -2.54 -6.37
CA ALA A 123 13.37 -3.31 -5.13
C ALA A 123 14.02 -2.46 -4.02
N GLY A 124 13.25 -2.09 -2.99
CA GLY A 124 13.72 -1.07 -2.07
C GLY A 124 12.77 0.13 -1.95
N ASP A 125 12.05 0.45 -3.01
CA ASP A 125 11.42 1.75 -3.08
C ASP A 125 10.01 1.72 -2.50
N PRO A 126 9.70 2.61 -1.53
CA PRO A 126 8.34 2.90 -1.14
C PRO A 126 7.73 3.98 -2.05
N TRP A 127 6.41 3.92 -2.26
CA TRP A 127 5.67 5.04 -2.85
C TRP A 127 4.26 5.14 -2.30
N PHE A 128 3.69 6.34 -2.41
CA PHE A 128 2.34 6.64 -1.96
C PHE A 128 1.42 6.86 -3.16
N GLU A 129 0.19 6.36 -3.06
CA GLU A 129 -0.89 6.75 -3.97
C GLU A 129 -2.08 7.22 -3.14
N SER A 130 -2.65 8.35 -3.53
CA SER A 130 -3.76 9.02 -2.83
C SER A 130 -5.08 8.25 -2.90
N GLY A 131 -5.24 7.44 -3.96
CA GLY A 131 -6.41 6.61 -4.20
C GLY A 131 -7.26 7.12 -5.38
N PRO A 132 -7.91 8.30 -5.25
CA PRO A 132 -8.74 8.88 -6.31
C PRO A 132 -7.98 9.29 -7.58
N GLU A 133 -6.67 9.54 -7.46
CA GLU A 133 -5.86 9.93 -8.61
C GLU A 133 -5.58 8.73 -9.54
N PRO A 134 -5.83 8.85 -10.86
CA PRO A 134 -5.59 7.76 -11.78
C PRO A 134 -4.12 7.36 -11.86
N VAL A 135 -3.87 6.05 -11.79
CA VAL A 135 -2.55 5.46 -11.89
C VAL A 135 -2.49 4.45 -13.03
N TYR A 136 -1.36 4.41 -13.71
CA TYR A 136 -0.96 3.37 -14.66
C TYR A 136 0.35 2.77 -14.18
N ALA A 137 0.51 1.45 -14.26
CA ALA A 137 1.76 0.81 -13.87
C ALA A 137 2.21 -0.22 -14.91
N LYS A 138 3.52 -0.24 -15.21
CA LYS A 138 4.13 -1.15 -16.17
C LYS A 138 5.41 -1.74 -15.59
N VAL A 139 5.51 -3.06 -15.65
CA VAL A 139 6.70 -3.82 -15.25
C VAL A 139 7.69 -3.90 -16.40
N SER A 140 8.97 -3.95 -16.06
CA SER A 140 10.05 -4.20 -17.02
C SER A 140 9.79 -5.47 -17.85
N ALA A 141 10.17 -5.46 -19.13
CA ALA A 141 10.08 -6.65 -19.97
C ALA A 141 11.11 -7.73 -19.58
N ALA A 142 12.16 -7.37 -18.83
CA ALA A 142 13.27 -8.26 -18.50
C ALA A 142 12.99 -9.18 -17.29
N GLN A 143 12.14 -8.75 -16.35
CA GLN A 143 11.95 -9.43 -15.07
C GLN A 143 10.53 -9.25 -14.53
N GLU A 144 10.14 -10.15 -13.63
CA GLU A 144 8.90 -10.06 -12.88
C GLU A 144 9.03 -9.00 -11.79
N ALA A 145 7.90 -8.58 -11.22
CA ALA A 145 7.90 -7.65 -10.09
C ALA A 145 6.78 -7.98 -9.12
N ALA A 146 7.01 -7.71 -7.84
CA ALA A 146 5.96 -7.73 -6.84
C ALA A 146 6.11 -6.57 -5.88
N PHE A 147 4.99 -6.06 -5.38
CA PHE A 147 4.96 -5.14 -4.25
C PHE A 147 3.98 -5.63 -3.20
N VAL A 148 4.25 -5.22 -1.97
CA VAL A 148 3.29 -5.26 -0.87
C VAL A 148 2.77 -3.84 -0.62
N ARG A 149 1.54 -3.71 -0.16
CA ARG A 149 0.93 -2.43 0.16
C ARG A 149 0.02 -2.53 1.35
N VAL A 150 -0.12 -1.42 2.06
CA VAL A 150 -1.22 -1.20 2.99
C VAL A 150 -2.06 -0.03 2.51
N MET A 151 -3.36 -0.26 2.39
CA MET A 151 -4.36 0.74 2.03
C MET A 151 -5.27 1.05 3.23
N LEU A 152 -5.71 2.30 3.32
CA LEU A 152 -6.81 2.70 4.19
C LEU A 152 -8.08 2.71 3.35
N LEU A 153 -9.04 1.86 3.70
CA LEU A 153 -10.24 1.62 2.89
C LEU A 153 -11.50 1.97 3.68
N PRO A 154 -12.51 2.60 3.07
CA PRO A 154 -13.82 2.69 3.70
C PRO A 154 -14.40 1.28 3.89
N ALA A 155 -15.04 1.01 5.03
CA ALA A 155 -15.51 -0.33 5.42
C ALA A 155 -16.40 -1.02 4.37
N LYS A 156 -17.12 -0.25 3.53
CA LYS A 156 -17.89 -0.78 2.39
C LYS A 156 -17.05 -1.54 1.35
N TRP A 157 -15.72 -1.44 1.39
CA TRP A 157 -14.77 -2.14 0.53
C TRP A 157 -14.19 -3.42 1.14
N ALA A 158 -14.61 -3.80 2.35
CA ALA A 158 -14.16 -5.02 3.00
C ALA A 158 -14.30 -6.24 2.09
N GLY A 159 -13.19 -6.97 1.87
CA GLY A 159 -13.13 -8.15 1.01
C GLY A 159 -13.33 -7.90 -0.50
N ARG A 160 -13.50 -6.64 -0.94
CA ARG A 160 -13.77 -6.32 -2.35
C ARG A 160 -12.49 -6.04 -3.13
N ARG A 161 -12.54 -6.16 -4.47
CA ARG A 161 -11.44 -5.69 -5.33
C ARG A 161 -11.32 -4.18 -5.22
N THR A 162 -10.12 -3.67 -4.96
CA THR A 162 -9.86 -2.24 -4.76
C THR A 162 -9.36 -1.53 -6.02
N ILE A 163 -9.49 -2.15 -7.19
CA ILE A 163 -9.10 -1.59 -8.49
C ILE A 163 -10.34 -1.30 -9.33
N ARG A 164 -10.47 -0.07 -9.83
CA ARG A 164 -11.49 0.32 -10.79
C ARG A 164 -10.82 0.92 -12.03
N TYR A 165 -10.88 0.21 -13.14
CA TYR A 165 -10.40 0.71 -14.43
C TYR A 165 -11.26 1.87 -14.91
N LEU A 166 -10.62 2.84 -15.57
CA LEU A 166 -11.33 4.00 -16.12
C LEU A 166 -11.87 3.72 -17.53
N ASP A 167 -11.13 2.97 -18.33
CA ASP A 167 -11.57 2.51 -19.63
C ASP A 167 -12.20 1.11 -19.51
N PRO A 168 -13.48 0.92 -19.91
CA PRO A 168 -14.10 -0.40 -19.96
C PRO A 168 -13.34 -1.41 -20.83
N ALA A 169 -12.68 -0.96 -21.90
CA ALA A 169 -11.89 -1.84 -22.76
C ALA A 169 -10.68 -2.41 -22.02
N ASP A 170 -10.07 -1.65 -21.12
CA ASP A 170 -8.96 -2.13 -20.28
C ASP A 170 -9.43 -3.13 -19.22
N ALA A 171 -10.66 -2.98 -18.72
CA ALA A 171 -11.26 -3.93 -17.79
C ALA A 171 -11.52 -5.31 -18.43
N ALA A 172 -11.75 -5.36 -19.75
CA ALA A 172 -11.96 -6.58 -20.51
C ALA A 172 -10.66 -7.30 -20.89
N ARG A 173 -9.50 -6.65 -20.76
CA ARG A 173 -8.20 -7.28 -21.03
C ARG A 173 -7.89 -8.32 -19.95
N PRO A 174 -7.22 -9.43 -20.28
CA PRO A 174 -6.74 -10.37 -19.27
C PRO A 174 -5.89 -9.64 -18.24
N ALA A 175 -6.28 -9.75 -16.96
CA ALA A 175 -5.51 -9.17 -15.88
C ALA A 175 -4.12 -9.81 -15.88
N ARG A 176 -3.08 -8.98 -16.00
CA ARG A 176 -1.70 -9.47 -15.94
C ARG A 176 -1.16 -9.47 -14.52
N GLN A 177 -1.81 -8.80 -13.58
CA GLN A 177 -1.42 -8.84 -12.18
C GLN A 177 -2.35 -9.71 -11.31
N THR A 178 -1.77 -10.35 -10.30
CA THR A 178 -2.51 -11.12 -9.30
C THR A 178 -2.39 -10.43 -7.96
N ALA A 179 -3.51 -10.22 -7.28
CA ALA A 179 -3.54 -9.63 -5.94
C ALA A 179 -3.92 -10.69 -4.90
N ARG A 180 -3.14 -10.79 -3.83
CA ARG A 180 -3.41 -11.61 -2.65
C ARG A 180 -3.66 -10.68 -1.47
N VAL A 181 -4.80 -10.87 -0.79
CA VAL A 181 -5.09 -10.18 0.47
C VAL A 181 -4.49 -11.01 1.60
N PHE A 182 -3.66 -10.38 2.44
CA PHE A 182 -3.10 -11.06 3.61
C PHE A 182 -3.90 -10.79 4.88
N ARG A 183 -4.30 -9.54 5.08
CA ARG A 183 -5.03 -9.12 6.28
C ARG A 183 -5.85 -7.87 6.00
N GLU A 184 -7.02 -7.79 6.60
CA GLU A 184 -7.86 -6.60 6.60
C GLU A 184 -8.50 -6.46 7.99
N GLU A 185 -8.33 -5.30 8.63
CA GLU A 185 -8.83 -5.05 9.99
C GLU A 185 -9.32 -3.60 10.12
N SER A 186 -10.37 -3.38 10.91
CA SER A 186 -10.88 -2.03 11.20
C SER A 186 -9.84 -1.21 11.97
N LEU A 187 -9.80 0.10 11.68
CA LEU A 187 -9.05 1.04 12.52
C LEU A 187 -9.69 1.12 13.92
N GLN A 188 -8.83 1.12 14.93
CA GLN A 188 -9.14 1.26 16.36
C GLN A 188 -8.98 2.70 16.85
#